data_AF-A0A429DZQ6-F1
#
_entry.id   AF-A0A429DZQ6-F1
#
_cell.length_a   1.000
_cell.length_b   1.000
_cell.length_c   1.000
_cell.angle_alpha   90.00
_cell.angle_beta   90.00
_cell.angle_gamma   90.00
#
_symmetry.space_group_name_H-M   'P 1'
#
loop_
_entity.id
_entity.type
_entity.pdbx_description
1 polymer ?
#
loop_
_entity_poly.entity_id
_entity_poly.type
_entity_poly.pdbx_seq_one_letter_code
_entity_poly.pdbx_strand_id
1 'polypeptide(L)'
;MHVVSIIRHAQAEEPPFSALAVPSSHPATASCLPVRSPPPPDQGKGNVSSNLRAIRSRQTLRCRPPSVPLALNRWGSRSRRASDHGKRDRTVTSIYLSSDNPRWTPKTEADLQAAITGGLFEESHHLDLKKAPNSKGDNKELARDLSSFAVDGGTLIIGVQENKESRTFELAPQPLNGLPEKIEQVARTIPDPPLTILTEEISAAANDGTGYLVVHIPASPVAPHMVDNRYFGRGDKTKYHMGDAQVVALHAKRRSAEADTLLLLQKQMQEDPLRDVGDQSHLFLVAQPTAGRRDMCLPITGAQDWNLRMATLIKRVQESQDLRSALAGRGFSPDLDDAHQGHRRARGVARSSSGLGPDRTHIPEGRWGDEDVIELQLFEDGGLKLLMTRLSDNLSKPHTAADDAEQVIFDSAAVVLTRQVLELLRLISEDVGYHGNWAMAVGANRLRGRRRYSGQSAYPSSQRYSEDTYEETTGITLAELREAQGAVTRRLLGPLLRSLDSQEVFTEALTDKE
;
A
#
# COMPACT_ATOMS: atom_id res chain seq x y z
N MET A 1 -27.93 -41.01 60.77
CA MET A 1 -28.31 -39.87 61.63
C MET A 1 -27.68 -38.62 60.98
N HIS A 2 -28.36 -37.94 60.03
CA HIS A 2 -29.36 -36.85 60.21
C HIS A 2 -28.78 -35.70 61.05
N VAL A 3 -28.70 -34.44 60.59
CA VAL A 3 -29.75 -33.49 60.09
C VAL A 3 -29.01 -32.35 59.32
N VAL A 4 -29.23 -32.03 58.04
CA VAL A 4 -30.28 -31.23 57.34
C VAL A 4 -30.42 -29.76 57.78
N SER A 5 -30.10 -28.80 56.87
CA SER A 5 -30.87 -27.55 56.63
C SER A 5 -30.35 -26.83 55.37
N ILE A 6 -31.03 -26.94 54.22
CA ILE A 6 -31.96 -25.96 53.58
C ILE A 6 -31.25 -24.77 52.91
N ILE A 7 -31.17 -24.81 51.56
CA ILE A 7 -31.18 -23.62 50.68
C ILE A 7 -32.34 -23.80 49.70
N ARG A 8 -33.28 -22.86 49.73
CA ARG A 8 -34.49 -22.80 48.88
C ARG A 8 -34.15 -22.27 47.49
N HIS A 9 -34.72 -22.92 46.47
CA HIS A 9 -34.89 -22.40 45.12
C HIS A 9 -35.87 -21.21 45.10
N ALA A 10 -35.54 -20.20 44.30
CA ALA A 10 -36.46 -19.19 43.83
C ALA A 10 -36.55 -19.29 42.30
N GLN A 11 -37.72 -19.68 41.81
CA GLN A 11 -38.21 -19.46 40.45
C GLN A 11 -39.08 -18.20 40.45
N ALA A 12 -38.89 -17.31 39.47
CA ALA A 12 -39.89 -16.40 38.92
C ALA A 12 -39.31 -15.84 37.60
N GLU A 13 -39.77 -16.32 36.45
CA GLU A 13 -40.82 -15.72 35.60
C GLU A 13 -40.24 -14.73 34.56
N GLU A 14 -39.97 -15.24 33.36
CA GLU A 14 -39.78 -14.44 32.14
C GLU A 14 -41.12 -14.32 31.37
N PRO A 15 -41.45 -13.14 30.81
CA PRO A 15 -42.65 -12.97 30.00
C PRO A 15 -42.45 -13.41 28.53
N PRO A 16 -43.50 -13.88 27.84
CA PRO A 16 -43.38 -14.40 26.48
C PRO A 16 -43.33 -13.27 25.44
N PHE A 17 -42.29 -13.26 24.61
CA PHE A 17 -42.25 -12.43 23.41
C PHE A 17 -43.19 -12.99 22.34
N SER A 18 -44.13 -12.13 21.93
CA SER A 18 -45.11 -12.39 20.88
C SER A 18 -44.45 -12.45 19.50
N ALA A 19 -44.78 -13.49 18.75
CA ALA A 19 -44.42 -13.67 17.35
C ALA A 19 -45.17 -12.66 16.47
N LEU A 20 -44.43 -11.78 15.79
CA LEU A 20 -44.94 -10.98 14.68
C LEU A 20 -44.76 -11.74 13.38
N ALA A 21 -45.90 -12.02 12.74
CA ALA A 21 -46.01 -12.66 11.45
C ALA A 21 -45.41 -11.79 10.34
N VAL A 22 -44.58 -12.40 9.50
CA VAL A 22 -44.08 -11.84 8.24
C VAL A 22 -45.07 -12.19 7.12
N PRO A 23 -45.59 -11.23 6.34
CA PRO A 23 -46.45 -11.55 5.20
C PRO A 23 -45.62 -12.02 4.00
N SER A 24 -45.91 -13.22 3.54
CA SER A 24 -45.49 -13.79 2.27
C SER A 24 -46.07 -12.99 1.09
N SER A 25 -45.21 -12.41 0.27
CA SER A 25 -45.59 -11.88 -1.05
C SER A 25 -44.94 -12.73 -2.14
N HIS A 26 -45.78 -13.51 -2.81
CA HIS A 26 -45.46 -14.13 -4.10
C HIS A 26 -45.35 -13.05 -5.18
N PRO A 27 -44.32 -13.07 -6.04
CA PRO A 27 -44.42 -12.45 -7.35
C PRO A 27 -45.04 -13.42 -8.35
N ALA A 28 -46.06 -12.92 -9.04
CA ALA A 28 -46.79 -13.59 -10.09
C ALA A 28 -45.90 -13.95 -11.29
N THR A 29 -46.25 -15.09 -11.87
CA THR A 29 -45.79 -15.63 -13.14
C THR A 29 -46.06 -14.68 -14.30
N ALA A 30 -44.99 -14.15 -14.91
CA ALA A 30 -45.04 -13.54 -16.24
C ALA A 30 -44.53 -14.55 -17.27
N SER A 31 -45.47 -15.06 -18.07
CA SER A 31 -45.26 -15.94 -19.20
C SER A 31 -44.77 -15.11 -20.40
N CYS A 32 -43.55 -15.32 -20.86
CA CYS A 32 -43.04 -14.80 -22.13
C CYS A 32 -42.76 -15.97 -23.07
N LEU A 33 -43.55 -16.01 -24.16
CA LEU A 33 -43.42 -16.92 -25.30
C LEU A 33 -42.17 -16.59 -26.15
N PRO A 34 -41.69 -17.53 -26.99
CA PRO A 34 -40.31 -17.57 -27.44
C PRO A 34 -40.04 -16.71 -28.68
N VAL A 35 -38.86 -16.07 -28.70
CA VAL A 35 -38.28 -15.44 -29.88
C VAL A 35 -37.64 -16.52 -30.76
N ARG A 36 -38.12 -16.62 -32.00
CA ARG A 36 -37.63 -17.52 -33.05
C ARG A 36 -36.24 -17.10 -33.53
N SER A 37 -35.32 -18.04 -33.57
CA SER A 37 -34.05 -17.95 -34.32
C SER A 37 -34.31 -17.99 -35.84
N PRO A 38 -33.56 -17.23 -36.67
CA PRO A 38 -33.59 -17.38 -38.12
C PRO A 38 -32.77 -18.61 -38.57
N PRO A 39 -33.16 -19.28 -39.67
CA PRO A 39 -32.49 -20.48 -40.18
C PRO A 39 -31.20 -20.14 -40.97
N PRO A 40 -30.28 -21.11 -41.13
CA PRO A 40 -29.08 -20.94 -41.95
C PRO A 40 -29.42 -21.08 -43.44
N PRO A 41 -28.70 -20.38 -44.35
CA PRO A 41 -28.75 -20.70 -45.77
C PRO A 41 -27.81 -21.89 -46.08
N ASP A 42 -28.41 -22.97 -46.58
CA ASP A 42 -27.72 -24.14 -47.10
C ASP A 42 -27.53 -24.06 -48.62
N GLN A 43 -26.31 -24.40 -49.03
CA GLN A 43 -25.85 -24.99 -50.30
C GLN A 43 -26.29 -24.43 -51.67
N GLY A 44 -25.29 -23.88 -52.37
CA GLY A 44 -25.19 -23.90 -53.83
C GLY A 44 -23.87 -24.55 -54.26
N LYS A 45 -23.95 -25.81 -54.71
CA LYS A 45 -22.88 -26.63 -55.29
C LYS A 45 -22.38 -26.06 -56.62
N GLY A 46 -21.08 -26.19 -56.89
CA GLY A 46 -20.49 -25.95 -58.21
C GLY A 46 -19.03 -26.36 -58.29
N ASN A 47 -18.79 -27.61 -58.71
CA ASN A 47 -17.48 -28.18 -59.05
C ASN A 47 -16.77 -27.44 -60.19
N VAL A 48 -15.43 -27.54 -60.23
CA VAL A 48 -14.58 -28.06 -61.33
C VAL A 48 -13.19 -27.36 -61.33
N SER A 49 -12.21 -28.13 -60.86
CA SER A 49 -10.94 -28.50 -61.51
C SER A 49 -10.02 -27.45 -62.17
N SER A 50 -8.77 -27.45 -61.64
CA SER A 50 -7.48 -27.56 -62.35
C SER A 50 -7.08 -26.51 -63.41
N ASN A 51 -5.99 -25.77 -63.16
CA ASN A 51 -4.68 -25.96 -63.83
C ASN A 51 -3.73 -24.75 -63.70
N LEU A 52 -2.49 -25.05 -63.31
CA LEU A 52 -1.21 -24.60 -63.91
C LEU A 52 -1.12 -23.18 -64.53
N ARG A 53 -0.26 -22.31 -63.95
CA ARG A 53 1.06 -21.93 -64.50
C ARG A 53 1.66 -20.71 -63.80
N ALA A 54 2.96 -20.83 -63.54
CA ALA A 54 3.88 -19.76 -63.20
C ALA A 54 4.07 -18.77 -64.37
N ILE A 55 4.21 -17.47 -64.07
CA ILE A 55 4.97 -16.50 -64.86
C ILE A 55 5.74 -15.55 -63.94
N ARG A 56 6.99 -15.29 -64.34
CA ARG A 56 8.05 -14.52 -63.71
C ARG A 56 7.91 -12.99 -63.87
N SER A 57 8.54 -12.28 -62.92
CA SER A 57 9.52 -11.18 -63.09
C SER A 57 9.12 -9.70 -63.32
N ARG A 58 9.80 -8.86 -62.50
CA ARG A 58 10.35 -7.50 -62.72
C ARG A 58 9.33 -6.34 -62.77
N GLN A 59 9.55 -5.11 -62.28
CA GLN A 59 10.76 -4.36 -61.89
C GLN A 59 10.37 -3.10 -61.07
N THR A 60 11.19 -2.75 -60.08
CA THR A 60 11.63 -1.42 -59.56
C THR A 60 10.83 -0.13 -59.82
N LEU A 61 10.69 0.69 -58.77
CA LEU A 61 11.10 2.11 -58.79
C LEU A 61 11.41 2.64 -57.37
N ARG A 62 12.50 3.43 -57.29
CA ARG A 62 13.13 4.07 -56.13
C ARG A 62 12.43 5.40 -55.79
N CYS A 63 12.54 5.86 -54.54
CA CYS A 63 12.72 7.28 -54.19
C CYS A 63 13.38 7.44 -52.79
N ARG A 64 14.39 8.33 -52.73
CA ARG A 64 15.13 8.93 -51.59
C ARG A 64 15.66 10.29 -52.14
N PRO A 65 16.20 11.23 -51.35
CA PRO A 65 15.93 11.73 -49.98
C PRO A 65 15.77 13.28 -50.02
N PRO A 66 16.05 14.09 -48.97
CA PRO A 66 17.45 14.51 -48.72
C PRO A 66 17.86 14.74 -47.25
N SER A 67 19.16 14.92 -47.09
CA SER A 67 19.99 15.02 -45.88
C SER A 67 20.73 16.36 -45.84
N VAL A 68 21.01 16.92 -44.66
CA VAL A 68 21.97 18.04 -44.44
C VAL A 68 22.57 17.96 -43.01
N PRO A 69 23.70 18.62 -42.63
CA PRO A 69 24.98 17.94 -42.43
C PRO A 69 25.66 18.22 -41.06
N LEU A 70 26.68 17.41 -40.74
CA LEU A 70 27.65 17.60 -39.65
C LEU A 70 28.74 18.61 -40.05
N ALA A 71 29.11 19.49 -39.12
CA ALA A 71 30.33 20.31 -39.19
C ALA A 71 31.20 20.05 -37.94
N LEU A 72 32.44 19.61 -38.19
CA LEU A 72 33.55 19.64 -37.25
C LEU A 72 34.04 21.08 -37.06
N ASN A 73 34.50 21.43 -35.87
CA ASN A 73 35.64 22.35 -35.73
C ASN A 73 36.51 22.02 -34.51
N ARG A 74 37.81 22.12 -34.77
CA ARG A 74 38.98 21.95 -33.88
C ARG A 74 39.45 23.35 -33.44
N TRP A 75 40.45 23.43 -32.55
CA TRP A 75 41.14 24.60 -31.94
C TRP A 75 40.60 24.90 -30.52
N GLY A 76 41.39 25.15 -29.48
CA GLY A 76 42.83 25.28 -29.29
C GLY A 76 43.07 25.61 -27.81
N SER A 77 44.16 25.12 -27.25
CA SER A 77 44.60 25.36 -25.87
C SER A 77 44.99 26.83 -25.64
N ARG A 78 44.54 27.43 -24.53
CA ARG A 78 45.24 28.55 -23.86
C ARG A 78 44.89 28.64 -22.38
N SER A 79 45.95 28.52 -21.57
CA SER A 79 46.02 28.86 -20.15
C SER A 79 45.99 30.38 -19.96
N ARG A 80 45.19 30.86 -18.99
CA ARG A 80 45.45 32.10 -18.23
C ARG A 80 44.92 31.96 -16.79
N ARG A 81 45.78 32.36 -15.84
CA ARG A 81 45.50 32.52 -14.40
C ARG A 81 44.82 33.86 -14.10
N ALA A 82 44.23 33.89 -12.90
CA ALA A 82 43.87 35.04 -12.05
C ALA A 82 42.63 35.84 -12.53
N SER A 83 41.68 36.28 -11.70
CA SER A 83 41.69 36.57 -10.27
C SER A 83 40.26 36.53 -9.70
N ASP A 84 40.21 36.26 -8.41
CA ASP A 84 39.29 36.64 -7.34
C ASP A 84 38.22 37.75 -7.56
N HIS A 85 37.14 37.61 -6.77
CA HIS A 85 36.04 38.54 -6.40
C HIS A 85 34.67 38.41 -7.09
N GLY A 86 33.68 38.04 -6.26
CA GLY A 86 32.38 38.71 -6.28
C GLY A 86 31.15 37.83 -6.42
N LYS A 87 30.47 37.60 -5.28
CA LYS A 87 29.07 37.18 -5.13
C LYS A 87 28.73 35.78 -5.65
N ARG A 88 28.80 34.81 -4.74
CA ARG A 88 27.87 33.67 -4.78
C ARG A 88 26.47 34.24 -4.65
N ASP A 89 25.78 34.31 -5.77
CA ASP A 89 24.33 34.38 -5.81
C ASP A 89 23.86 33.09 -5.13
N ARG A 90 23.51 33.19 -3.85
CA ARG A 90 22.80 32.13 -3.14
C ARG A 90 21.46 32.03 -3.85
N THR A 91 21.35 31.09 -4.77
CA THR A 91 20.06 30.65 -5.31
C THR A 91 19.17 30.32 -4.11
N VAL A 92 18.28 31.24 -3.78
CA VAL A 92 17.22 31.06 -2.81
C VAL A 92 16.32 30.00 -3.43
N THR A 93 16.46 28.77 -2.94
CA THR A 93 15.58 27.67 -3.34
C THR A 93 14.17 28.06 -2.93
N SER A 94 13.27 28.19 -3.92
CA SER A 94 11.85 28.47 -3.72
C SER A 94 11.23 27.47 -2.74
N ILE A 95 10.40 27.97 -1.81
CA ILE A 95 9.86 27.22 -0.66
C ILE A 95 8.42 26.74 -0.85
N TYR A 96 7.82 26.93 -2.04
CA TYR A 96 6.50 26.37 -2.38
C TYR A 96 6.58 25.51 -3.66
N LEU A 97 6.32 24.20 -3.57
CA LEU A 97 5.03 23.49 -3.56
C LEU A 97 4.46 23.27 -4.97
N SER A 98 5.09 22.34 -5.69
CA SER A 98 4.50 21.61 -6.81
C SER A 98 5.06 20.18 -6.80
N SER A 99 4.59 19.33 -7.71
CA SER A 99 5.12 17.99 -7.98
C SER A 99 6.63 17.92 -8.21
N ASP A 100 7.32 19.06 -8.35
CA ASP A 100 8.68 19.15 -8.86
C ASP A 100 9.71 19.58 -7.81
N ASN A 101 9.30 19.88 -6.56
CA ASN A 101 10.21 20.29 -5.48
C ASN A 101 9.99 19.45 -4.22
N PRO A 102 11.01 18.74 -3.69
CA PRO A 102 10.86 17.94 -2.46
C PRO A 102 10.49 18.83 -1.27
N ARG A 103 9.66 18.32 -0.36
CA ARG A 103 9.24 19.02 0.87
C ARG A 103 10.49 19.54 1.59
N TRP A 104 10.56 20.85 1.84
CA TRP A 104 11.61 21.41 2.68
C TRP A 104 11.39 20.90 4.12
N THR A 105 12.32 20.07 4.58
CA THR A 105 12.34 19.55 5.95
C THR A 105 13.59 20.11 6.63
N PRO A 106 13.46 21.05 7.57
CA PRO A 106 14.61 21.56 8.31
C PRO A 106 15.26 20.40 9.08
N LYS A 107 16.59 20.35 9.10
CA LYS A 107 17.35 19.32 9.83
C LYS A 107 18.16 19.92 10.97
N THR A 108 18.35 21.23 10.96
CA THR A 108 19.14 21.97 11.95
C THR A 108 18.45 23.26 12.37
N GLU A 109 18.81 23.80 13.54
CA GLU A 109 18.34 25.12 13.96
C GLU A 109 18.78 26.22 12.98
N ALA A 110 19.94 26.07 12.35
CA ALA A 110 20.41 27.00 11.33
C ALA A 110 19.46 27.05 10.11
N ASP A 111 18.84 25.93 9.74
CA ASP A 111 17.84 25.90 8.66
C ASP A 111 16.59 26.69 9.06
N LEU A 112 16.13 26.53 10.31
CA LEU A 112 14.99 27.29 10.85
C LEU A 112 15.30 28.79 10.89
N GLN A 113 16.48 29.16 11.40
CA GLN A 113 16.91 30.56 11.45
C GLN A 113 17.04 31.17 10.04
N ALA A 114 17.55 30.40 9.08
CA ALA A 114 17.64 30.83 7.69
C ALA A 114 16.25 31.05 7.07
N ALA A 115 15.28 30.18 7.36
CA ALA A 115 13.91 30.33 6.90
C ALA A 115 13.20 31.56 7.51
N ILE A 116 13.41 31.84 8.80
CA ILE A 116 12.92 33.09 9.44
C ILE A 116 13.54 34.30 8.74
N THR A 117 14.87 34.32 8.63
CA THR A 117 15.62 35.47 8.11
C THR A 117 15.31 35.73 6.64
N GLY A 118 15.08 34.68 5.87
CA GLY A 118 14.69 34.77 4.46
C GLY A 118 13.23 35.14 4.22
N GLY A 119 12.41 35.27 5.28
CA GLY A 119 10.97 35.52 5.15
C GLY A 119 10.21 34.33 4.53
N LEU A 120 10.73 33.12 4.73
CA LEU A 120 10.25 31.91 4.07
C LEU A 120 9.19 31.16 4.89
N PHE A 121 9.08 31.50 6.18
CA PHE A 121 7.98 31.08 7.00
C PHE A 121 6.75 31.93 6.71
N GLU A 122 5.86 31.38 5.89
CA GLU A 122 4.48 31.81 5.79
C GLU A 122 3.59 30.64 6.24
N GLU A 123 2.82 30.85 7.30
CA GLU A 123 1.77 29.90 7.68
C GLU A 123 0.83 29.67 6.50
N SER A 124 0.55 28.41 6.23
CA SER A 124 -0.24 28.01 5.07
C SER A 124 -1.09 26.79 5.34
N HIS A 125 -1.76 26.34 4.28
CA HIS A 125 -2.55 25.14 4.26
C HIS A 125 -1.73 23.89 4.64
N HIS A 126 -0.41 23.92 4.50
CA HIS A 126 0.48 22.78 4.76
C HIS A 126 1.54 23.01 5.85
N LEU A 127 1.65 24.23 6.40
CA LEU A 127 2.64 24.55 7.44
C LEU A 127 2.02 25.38 8.56
N ASP A 128 2.26 24.95 9.80
CA ASP A 128 1.88 25.66 11.02
C ASP A 128 3.07 25.73 11.98
N LEU A 129 3.16 26.82 12.74
CA LEU A 129 4.26 27.12 13.65
C LEU A 129 3.68 27.37 15.05
N LYS A 130 4.09 26.56 16.04
CA LYS A 130 3.49 26.61 17.38
C LYS A 130 4.49 26.54 18.51
N LYS A 131 4.04 26.97 19.68
CA LYS A 131 4.66 26.62 20.97
C LYS A 131 4.21 25.23 21.43
N ALA A 132 4.95 24.64 22.36
CA ALA A 132 4.57 23.37 22.95
C ALA A 132 3.22 23.46 23.68
N PRO A 133 2.36 22.44 23.60
CA PRO A 133 1.11 22.40 24.35
C PRO A 133 1.41 22.22 25.84
N ASN A 134 0.80 23.04 26.70
CA ASN A 134 1.05 23.04 28.15
C ASN A 134 -0.17 22.63 28.98
N SER A 135 -1.36 22.61 28.39
CA SER A 135 -2.62 22.29 29.08
C SER A 135 -3.45 21.21 28.37
N LYS A 136 -4.47 20.67 29.06
CA LYS A 136 -5.46 19.78 28.42
C LYS A 136 -6.24 20.48 27.30
N GLY A 137 -6.49 21.78 27.43
CA GLY A 137 -7.10 22.58 26.36
C GLY A 137 -6.22 22.64 25.12
N ASP A 138 -4.91 22.83 25.33
CA ASP A 138 -3.92 22.88 24.26
C ASP A 138 -3.82 21.54 23.53
N ASN A 139 -3.90 20.42 24.27
CA ASN A 139 -3.92 19.09 23.65
C ASN A 139 -5.13 18.90 22.72
N LYS A 140 -6.31 19.41 23.09
CA LYS A 140 -7.49 19.38 22.22
C LYS A 140 -7.31 20.27 20.99
N GLU A 141 -6.77 21.47 21.17
CA GLU A 141 -6.49 22.36 20.04
C GLU A 141 -5.47 21.75 19.07
N LEU A 142 -4.41 21.14 19.61
CA LEU A 142 -3.43 20.38 18.84
C LEU A 142 -4.10 19.23 18.08
N ALA A 143 -4.97 18.44 18.71
CA ALA A 143 -5.69 17.37 18.03
C ALA A 143 -6.56 17.88 16.86
N ARG A 144 -7.16 19.07 17.00
CA ARG A 144 -7.92 19.74 15.92
C ARG A 144 -6.98 20.16 14.78
N ASP A 145 -5.80 20.67 15.10
CA ASP A 145 -4.79 21.05 14.11
C ASP A 145 -4.30 19.81 13.33
N LEU A 146 -3.94 18.74 14.04
CA LEU A 146 -3.53 17.47 13.44
C LEU A 146 -4.62 16.88 12.54
N SER A 147 -5.87 16.86 13.02
CA SER A 147 -7.03 16.38 12.24
C SER A 147 -7.28 17.21 10.99
N SER A 148 -7.08 18.53 11.06
CA SER A 148 -7.23 19.41 9.90
C SER A 148 -6.16 19.18 8.85
N PHE A 149 -4.91 18.91 9.27
CA PHE A 149 -3.82 18.58 8.36
C PHE A 149 -3.96 17.21 7.75
N ALA A 150 -4.57 16.25 8.44
CA ALA A 150 -4.75 14.89 7.94
C ALA A 150 -5.62 14.80 6.68
N VAL A 151 -6.26 15.87 6.21
CA VAL A 151 -7.00 15.86 4.94
C VAL A 151 -6.06 15.84 3.74
N ASP A 152 -5.07 16.75 3.72
CA ASP A 152 -4.18 16.97 2.59
C ASP A 152 -2.69 16.74 2.94
N GLY A 153 -2.41 16.49 4.22
CA GLY A 153 -1.08 16.41 4.80
C GLY A 153 -0.47 17.78 5.11
N GLY A 154 0.50 17.80 6.00
CA GLY A 154 1.22 19.02 6.37
C GLY A 154 2.35 18.79 7.37
N THR A 155 2.96 19.89 7.78
CA THR A 155 4.03 19.93 8.78
C THR A 155 3.64 20.94 9.87
N LEU A 156 3.81 20.53 11.12
CA LEU A 156 3.71 21.40 12.29
C LEU A 156 5.10 21.49 12.92
N ILE A 157 5.63 22.69 13.09
CA ILE A 157 6.91 22.90 13.78
C ILE A 157 6.63 23.48 15.16
N ILE A 158 7.04 22.74 16.19
CA ILE A 158 6.95 23.17 17.59
C ILE A 158 8.27 23.79 18.02
N GLY A 159 8.20 24.93 18.70
CA GLY A 159 9.35 25.72 19.15
C GLY A 159 9.61 26.96 18.29
N VAL A 160 8.66 27.36 17.45
CA VAL A 160 8.67 28.63 16.74
C VAL A 160 7.43 29.41 17.16
N GLN A 161 7.60 30.67 17.57
CA GLN A 161 6.46 31.53 17.93
C GLN A 161 6.24 32.60 16.87
N GLU A 162 4.97 32.87 16.57
CA GLU A 162 4.57 34.09 15.89
C GLU A 162 4.53 35.26 16.88
N ASN A 163 5.21 36.34 16.53
CA ASN A 163 5.01 37.65 17.14
C ASN A 163 3.88 38.37 16.38
N LYS A 164 2.69 38.39 16.99
CA LYS A 164 1.48 38.94 16.36
C LYS A 164 1.54 40.43 16.06
N GLU A 165 2.35 41.18 16.79
CA GLU A 165 2.48 42.63 16.62
C GLU A 165 3.33 42.97 15.39
N SER A 166 4.45 42.26 15.21
CA SER A 166 5.36 42.44 14.08
C SER A 166 5.05 41.54 12.89
N ARG A 167 4.18 40.53 13.05
CA ARG A 167 3.93 39.44 12.08
C ARG A 167 5.23 38.75 11.66
N THR A 168 6.15 38.59 12.61
CA THR A 168 7.43 37.90 12.41
C THR A 168 7.47 36.63 13.24
N PHE A 169 8.26 35.66 12.79
CA PHE A 169 8.50 34.44 13.56
C PHE A 169 9.81 34.53 14.32
N GLU A 170 9.83 33.98 15.53
CA GLU A 170 10.98 33.92 16.40
C GLU A 170 11.21 32.49 16.88
N LEU A 171 12.47 32.09 16.95
CA LEU A 171 12.86 30.82 17.54
C LEU A 171 12.58 30.84 19.05
N ALA A 172 11.86 29.83 19.52
CA ALA A 172 11.47 29.65 20.91
C ALA A 172 11.66 28.18 21.32
N PRO A 173 12.92 27.72 21.51
CA PRO A 173 13.22 26.34 21.89
C PRO A 173 12.35 25.84 23.03
N GLN A 174 11.91 24.59 22.93
CA GLN A 174 11.10 23.91 23.94
C GLN A 174 11.87 22.73 24.53
N PRO A 175 11.62 22.33 25.78
CA PRO A 175 12.14 21.07 26.31
C PRO A 175 11.72 19.91 25.41
N LEU A 176 12.68 19.15 24.89
CA LEU A 176 12.40 18.03 23.98
C LEU A 176 11.98 16.76 24.73
N ASN A 177 12.48 16.57 25.95
CA ASN A 177 12.22 15.38 26.75
C ASN A 177 10.71 15.15 26.96
N GLY A 178 10.19 14.04 26.42
CA GLY A 178 8.79 13.65 26.52
C GLY A 178 7.83 14.40 25.58
N LEU A 179 8.34 15.34 24.78
CA LEU A 179 7.52 16.12 23.85
C LEU A 179 7.04 15.27 22.66
N PRO A 180 7.90 14.55 21.91
CA PRO A 180 7.45 13.69 20.81
C PRO A 180 6.36 12.70 21.23
N GLU A 181 6.58 11.98 22.34
CA GLU A 181 5.67 10.97 22.87
C GLU A 181 4.31 11.59 23.27
N LYS A 182 4.34 12.80 23.84
CA LYS A 182 3.11 13.54 24.15
C LYS A 182 2.32 13.91 22.90
N ILE A 183 2.98 14.38 21.85
CA ILE A 183 2.32 14.75 20.59
C ILE A 183 1.75 13.50 19.91
N GLU A 184 2.51 12.40 19.90
CA GLU A 184 2.06 11.11 19.39
C GLU A 184 0.85 10.58 20.17
N GLN A 185 0.89 10.64 21.51
CA GLN A 185 -0.24 10.24 22.35
C GLN A 185 -1.49 11.07 22.04
N VAL A 186 -1.36 12.38 21.82
CA VAL A 186 -2.48 13.24 21.41
C VAL A 186 -3.05 12.79 20.07
N ALA A 187 -2.20 12.51 19.08
CA ALA A 187 -2.60 12.05 17.75
C ALA A 187 -3.33 10.69 17.79
N ARG A 188 -2.92 9.78 18.68
CA ARG A 188 -3.51 8.44 18.81
C ARG A 188 -4.80 8.38 19.64
N THR A 189 -4.99 9.30 20.60
CA THR A 189 -6.05 9.16 21.62
C THR A 189 -7.23 10.12 21.47
N ILE A 190 -7.05 11.28 20.84
CA ILE A 190 -8.08 12.32 20.78
C ILE A 190 -8.85 12.30 19.44
N PRO A 191 -8.20 12.26 18.27
CA PRO A 191 -8.87 12.10 16.98
C PRO A 191 -9.56 10.74 16.84
N ASP A 192 -10.73 10.72 16.20
CA ASP A 192 -11.44 9.51 15.78
C ASP A 192 -11.72 9.54 14.26
N PRO A 193 -11.17 8.61 13.45
CA PRO A 193 -10.24 7.57 13.86
C PRO A 193 -8.88 8.13 14.34
N PRO A 194 -8.05 7.34 15.05
CA PRO A 194 -6.69 7.75 15.46
C PRO A 194 -5.80 8.15 14.28
N LEU A 195 -4.81 9.01 14.55
CA LEU A 195 -3.81 9.47 13.59
C LEU A 195 -2.42 8.89 13.89
N THR A 196 -1.71 8.49 12.84
CA THR A 196 -0.28 8.20 12.88
C THR A 196 0.49 9.40 12.31
N ILE A 197 1.48 9.89 13.05
CA ILE A 197 2.32 11.03 12.70
C ILE A 197 3.79 10.63 12.78
N LEU A 198 4.69 11.40 12.17
CA LEU A 198 6.13 11.23 12.33
C LEU A 198 6.71 12.45 13.02
N THR A 199 7.67 12.26 13.91
CA THR A 199 8.33 13.36 14.62
C THR A 199 9.83 13.31 14.44
N GLU A 200 10.44 14.46 14.17
CA GLU A 200 11.90 14.63 14.12
C GLU A 200 12.33 15.74 15.08
N GLU A 201 13.28 15.43 15.96
CA GLU A 201 13.86 16.40 16.89
C GLU A 201 15.02 17.18 16.25
N ILE A 202 15.06 18.49 16.53
CA ILE A 202 16.18 19.36 16.18
C ILE A 202 16.67 20.01 17.48
N SER A 203 17.87 19.64 17.93
CA SER A 203 18.48 20.26 19.11
C SER A 203 18.80 21.74 18.86
N ALA A 204 18.55 22.59 19.87
CA ALA A 204 19.01 23.97 19.84
C ALA A 204 20.54 24.04 20.04
N ALA A 205 21.18 25.08 19.52
CA ALA A 205 22.61 25.31 19.61
C ALA A 205 23.11 25.46 21.06
N ALA A 206 22.21 25.83 21.98
CA ALA A 206 22.49 25.87 23.41
C ALA A 206 22.81 24.49 24.00
N ASN A 207 22.35 23.39 23.37
CA ASN A 207 22.58 22.00 23.80
C ASN A 207 22.22 21.71 25.27
N ASP A 208 21.18 22.36 25.79
CA ASP A 208 20.70 22.25 27.17
C ASP A 208 19.50 21.29 27.32
N GLY A 209 19.20 20.49 26.31
CA GLY A 209 18.02 19.63 26.23
C GLY A 209 16.76 20.32 25.67
N THR A 210 16.88 21.58 25.23
CA THR A 210 15.84 22.26 24.46
C THR A 210 16.08 22.16 22.95
N GLY A 211 15.02 22.38 22.17
CA GLY A 211 15.07 22.35 20.73
C GLY A 211 13.71 22.55 20.09
N TYR A 212 13.56 21.97 18.90
CA TYR A 212 12.37 22.09 18.06
C TYR A 212 11.89 20.70 17.68
N LEU A 213 10.58 20.54 17.56
CA LEU A 213 10.00 19.29 17.09
C LEU A 213 9.32 19.53 15.75
N VAL A 214 9.79 18.86 14.71
CA VAL A 214 9.13 18.82 13.41
C VAL A 214 8.16 17.65 13.43
N VAL A 215 6.87 17.95 13.32
CA VAL A 215 5.79 16.97 13.27
C VAL A 215 5.29 16.89 11.85
N HIS A 216 5.50 15.75 11.19
CA HIS A 216 4.96 15.46 9.88
C HIS A 216 3.62 14.75 9.99
N ILE A 217 2.57 15.38 9.47
CA ILE A 217 1.23 14.83 9.40
C ILE A 217 0.99 14.36 7.96
N PRO A 218 0.99 13.04 7.68
CA PRO A 218 0.62 12.56 6.36
C PRO A 218 -0.85 12.89 6.08
N ALA A 219 -1.20 13.02 4.80
CA ALA A 219 -2.61 12.94 4.42
C ALA A 219 -3.12 11.57 4.90
N SER A 220 -4.29 11.48 5.49
CA SER A 220 -4.81 10.24 6.04
C SER A 220 -5.69 9.53 5.02
N PRO A 221 -5.52 8.21 4.82
CA PRO A 221 -6.38 7.41 3.96
C PRO A 221 -7.81 7.30 4.51
N VAL A 222 -7.97 7.50 5.81
CA VAL A 222 -9.26 7.37 6.51
C VAL A 222 -9.87 8.73 6.86
N ALA A 223 -9.29 9.83 6.36
CA ALA A 223 -9.83 11.17 6.51
C ALA A 223 -11.32 11.23 6.06
N PRO A 224 -12.14 12.08 6.71
CA PRO A 224 -11.79 13.06 7.73
C PRO A 224 -11.75 12.49 9.16
N HIS A 225 -11.02 13.17 10.05
CA HIS A 225 -10.89 12.82 11.48
C HIS A 225 -11.73 13.75 12.35
N MET A 226 -12.39 13.19 13.34
CA MET A 226 -13.30 13.88 14.24
C MET A 226 -12.61 14.21 15.57
N VAL A 227 -12.81 15.43 16.07
CA VAL A 227 -12.38 15.85 17.41
C VAL A 227 -13.54 16.56 18.09
N ASP A 228 -13.89 16.16 19.31
CA ASP A 228 -15.07 16.68 20.02
C ASP A 228 -16.35 16.67 19.14
N ASN A 229 -16.61 15.57 18.43
CA ASN A 229 -17.75 15.38 17.53
C ASN A 229 -17.83 16.38 16.35
N ARG A 230 -16.69 16.94 15.93
CA ARG A 230 -16.62 17.87 14.79
C ARG A 230 -15.48 17.49 13.85
N TYR A 231 -15.73 17.68 12.56
CA TYR A 231 -14.71 17.56 11.52
C TYR A 231 -14.08 18.92 11.24
N PHE A 232 -12.75 18.91 11.07
CA PHE A 232 -11.96 20.11 10.82
C PHE A 232 -11.26 20.00 9.49
N GLY A 233 -11.36 21.07 8.70
CA GLY A 233 -10.58 21.30 7.49
C GLY A 233 -9.65 22.47 7.69
N ARG A 234 -8.73 22.64 6.75
CA ARG A 234 -7.79 23.76 6.76
C ARG A 234 -8.03 24.65 5.55
N GLY A 235 -8.19 25.94 5.79
CA GLY A 235 -8.10 26.97 4.76
C GLY A 235 -6.64 27.27 4.47
N ASP A 236 -6.35 28.45 3.92
CA ASP A 236 -4.97 28.88 3.72
C ASP A 236 -4.26 29.15 5.06
N LYS A 237 -4.86 29.93 5.97
CA LYS A 237 -4.20 30.34 7.23
C LYS A 237 -4.89 29.85 8.49
N THR A 238 -6.12 29.35 8.37
CA THR A 238 -6.94 29.00 9.53
C THR A 238 -7.59 27.64 9.33
N LYS A 239 -7.79 26.93 10.44
CA LYS A 239 -8.68 25.77 10.46
C LYS A 239 -10.14 26.22 10.53
N TYR A 240 -11.03 25.44 9.93
CA TYR A 240 -12.47 25.69 9.94
C TYR A 240 -13.25 24.41 10.20
N HIS A 241 -14.51 24.55 10.63
CA HIS A 241 -15.42 23.42 10.78
C HIS A 241 -15.95 22.99 9.42
N MET A 242 -15.75 21.73 9.04
CA MET A 242 -16.26 21.22 7.78
C MET A 242 -17.79 21.15 7.78
N GLY A 243 -18.39 21.53 6.66
CA GLY A 243 -19.81 21.28 6.40
C GLY A 243 -20.05 19.84 5.94
N ASP A 244 -21.31 19.39 6.04
CA ASP A 244 -21.73 18.03 5.69
C ASP A 244 -21.29 17.62 4.28
N ALA A 245 -21.48 18.48 3.27
CA ALA A 245 -21.08 18.21 1.89
C ALA A 245 -19.58 17.91 1.72
N GLN A 246 -18.71 18.58 2.48
CA GLN A 246 -17.27 18.33 2.44
C GLN A 246 -16.91 17.00 3.10
N VAL A 247 -17.55 16.69 4.23
CA VAL A 247 -17.37 15.41 4.95
C VAL A 247 -17.81 14.25 4.06
N VAL A 248 -18.99 14.36 3.43
CA VAL A 248 -19.52 13.37 2.48
C VAL A 248 -18.57 13.18 1.30
N ALA A 249 -18.03 14.27 0.74
CA ALA A 249 -17.08 14.20 -0.36
C ALA A 249 -15.79 13.46 0.01
N LEU A 250 -15.24 13.70 1.21
CA LEU A 250 -14.04 13.00 1.69
C LEU A 250 -14.32 11.50 1.94
N HIS A 251 -15.45 11.16 2.55
CA HIS A 251 -15.85 9.76 2.69
C HIS A 251 -16.08 9.09 1.33
N ALA A 252 -16.62 9.80 0.34
CA ALA A 252 -16.78 9.28 -1.01
C ALA A 252 -15.42 9.06 -1.70
N LYS A 253 -14.47 9.99 -1.54
CA LYS A 253 -13.10 9.86 -2.05
C LYS A 253 -12.40 8.63 -1.47
N ARG A 254 -12.52 8.41 -0.16
CA ARG A 254 -12.02 7.20 0.51
C ARG A 254 -12.60 5.92 -0.10
N ARG A 255 -13.93 5.83 -0.20
CA ARG A 255 -14.61 4.66 -0.79
C ARG A 255 -14.21 4.41 -2.25
N SER A 256 -14.02 5.48 -3.02
CA SER A 256 -13.56 5.36 -4.41
C SER A 256 -12.17 4.75 -4.48
N ALA A 257 -11.23 5.20 -3.66
CA ALA A 257 -9.86 4.66 -3.66
C ALA A 257 -9.82 3.17 -3.26
N GLU A 258 -10.63 2.78 -2.26
CA GLU A 258 -10.80 1.37 -1.87
C GLU A 258 -11.40 0.54 -3.03
N ALA A 259 -12.48 1.04 -3.66
CA ALA A 259 -13.13 0.37 -4.80
C ALA A 259 -12.20 0.24 -6.03
N ASP A 260 -11.44 1.29 -6.37
CA ASP A 260 -10.50 1.28 -7.49
C ASP A 260 -9.38 0.25 -7.26
N THR A 261 -8.89 0.11 -6.03
CA THR A 261 -7.86 -0.87 -5.67
C THR A 261 -8.40 -2.29 -5.70
N LEU A 262 -9.65 -2.50 -5.25
CA LEU A 262 -10.33 -3.78 -5.36
C LEU A 262 -10.49 -4.21 -6.83
N LEU A 263 -10.86 -3.28 -7.72
CA LEU A 263 -10.94 -3.56 -9.16
C LEU A 263 -9.58 -3.96 -9.75
N LEU A 264 -8.48 -3.35 -9.30
CA LEU A 264 -7.13 -3.74 -9.72
C LEU A 264 -6.76 -5.16 -9.24
N LEU A 265 -7.14 -5.52 -8.01
CA LEU A 265 -6.95 -6.87 -7.47
C LEU A 265 -7.75 -7.90 -8.27
N GLN A 266 -9.05 -7.67 -8.46
CA GLN A 266 -9.93 -8.56 -9.22
C GLN A 266 -9.44 -8.75 -10.65
N LYS A 267 -8.96 -7.67 -11.29
CA LYS A 267 -8.32 -7.77 -12.60
C LYS A 267 -7.09 -8.66 -12.57
N GLN A 268 -6.23 -8.53 -11.56
CA GLN A 268 -5.05 -9.39 -11.42
C GLN A 268 -5.43 -10.86 -11.23
N MET A 269 -6.46 -11.15 -10.42
CA MET A 269 -6.99 -12.51 -10.22
C MET A 269 -7.58 -13.11 -11.51
N GLN A 270 -8.23 -12.29 -12.34
CA GLN A 270 -8.75 -12.71 -13.64
C GLN A 270 -7.63 -12.96 -14.67
N GLU A 271 -6.53 -12.21 -14.57
CA GLU A 271 -5.32 -12.31 -15.40
C GLU A 271 -4.27 -13.27 -14.83
N ASP A 272 -4.70 -14.20 -13.97
CA ASP A 272 -3.89 -15.24 -13.37
C ASP A 272 -3.35 -16.22 -14.44
N PRO A 273 -2.02 -16.28 -14.65
CA PRO A 273 -1.42 -17.12 -15.68
C PRO A 273 -1.49 -18.61 -15.38
N LEU A 274 -1.75 -19.01 -14.13
CA LEU A 274 -1.86 -20.40 -13.69
C LEU A 274 -3.30 -20.77 -13.33
N ARG A 275 -4.30 -19.97 -13.70
CA ARG A 275 -5.72 -20.18 -13.34
C ARG A 275 -6.30 -21.54 -13.73
N ASP A 276 -5.72 -22.19 -14.74
CA ASP A 276 -6.13 -23.49 -15.29
C ASP A 276 -5.05 -24.58 -15.03
N VAL A 277 -4.04 -24.26 -14.22
CA VAL A 277 -2.92 -25.14 -13.86
C VAL A 277 -3.09 -25.58 -12.41
N GLY A 278 -3.00 -26.90 -12.22
CA GLY A 278 -3.02 -27.59 -10.94
C GLY A 278 -4.11 -27.17 -9.97
N ASP A 279 -3.92 -27.52 -8.70
CA ASP A 279 -4.96 -27.42 -7.67
C ASP A 279 -4.60 -26.42 -6.57
N GLN A 280 -3.43 -25.78 -6.60
CA GLN A 280 -3.04 -24.86 -5.52
C GLN A 280 -3.92 -23.60 -5.47
N SER A 281 -4.11 -23.07 -4.26
CA SER A 281 -4.72 -21.76 -4.03
C SER A 281 -3.71 -20.69 -4.36
N HIS A 282 -4.13 -19.59 -4.98
CA HIS A 282 -3.20 -18.51 -5.32
C HIS A 282 -3.45 -17.30 -4.41
N LEU A 283 -2.38 -16.57 -4.11
CA LEU A 283 -2.35 -15.31 -3.37
C LEU A 283 -1.95 -14.18 -4.33
N PHE A 284 -2.67 -13.07 -4.21
CA PHE A 284 -2.49 -11.86 -5.01
C PHE A 284 -2.37 -10.67 -4.07
N LEU A 285 -1.42 -9.78 -4.33
CA LEU A 285 -1.35 -8.49 -3.67
C LEU A 285 -1.24 -7.39 -4.71
N VAL A 286 -1.99 -6.32 -4.52
CA VAL A 286 -1.90 -5.09 -5.31
C VAL A 286 -1.66 -3.93 -4.38
N ALA A 287 -0.75 -3.04 -4.73
CA ALA A 287 -0.62 -1.74 -4.08
C ALA A 287 -0.52 -0.63 -5.14
N GLN A 288 -1.22 0.47 -4.92
CA GLN A 288 -1.23 1.62 -5.79
C GLN A 288 -1.05 2.91 -4.97
N PRO A 289 -0.14 3.81 -5.36
CA PRO A 289 -0.05 5.13 -4.75
C PRO A 289 -1.30 5.95 -5.11
N THR A 290 -1.98 6.50 -4.11
CA THR A 290 -3.23 7.26 -4.27
C THR A 290 -3.04 8.62 -4.94
N ALA A 291 -1.83 9.17 -4.82
CA ALA A 291 -1.44 10.46 -5.39
C ALA A 291 -0.05 10.39 -6.05
N GLY A 292 0.35 9.20 -6.50
CA GLY A 292 1.64 8.99 -7.18
C GLY A 292 1.67 9.66 -8.55
N ARG A 293 2.82 10.21 -8.93
CA ARG A 293 3.06 10.66 -10.31
C ARG A 293 3.19 9.46 -11.22
N ARG A 294 2.81 9.61 -12.50
CA ARG A 294 2.82 8.52 -13.49
C ARG A 294 4.21 7.93 -13.78
N ASP A 295 5.26 8.65 -13.42
CA ASP A 295 6.67 8.34 -13.65
C ASP A 295 7.46 8.25 -12.34
N MET A 296 6.77 8.17 -11.19
CA MET A 296 7.39 8.15 -9.86
C MET A 296 8.47 7.08 -9.71
N CYS A 297 8.23 5.88 -10.25
CA CYS A 297 9.18 4.77 -10.21
C CYS A 297 9.96 4.60 -11.51
N LEU A 298 9.90 5.57 -12.44
CA LEU A 298 10.73 5.58 -13.65
C LEU A 298 12.25 5.56 -13.33
N PRO A 299 12.75 6.21 -12.26
CA PRO A 299 14.17 6.10 -11.90
C PRO A 299 14.63 4.67 -11.58
N ILE A 300 13.73 3.81 -11.08
CA ILE A 300 14.01 2.40 -10.81
C ILE A 300 13.76 1.57 -12.07
N THR A 301 12.53 1.66 -12.60
CA THR A 301 12.06 0.81 -13.69
C THR A 301 12.75 1.14 -15.02
N GLY A 302 13.01 2.41 -15.32
CA GLY A 302 13.67 2.86 -16.55
C GLY A 302 15.19 2.66 -16.57
N ALA A 303 15.81 2.34 -15.43
CA ALA A 303 17.26 2.19 -15.33
C ALA A 303 17.80 1.01 -16.17
N GLN A 304 19.03 1.11 -16.65
CA GLN A 304 19.69 -0.01 -17.36
C GLN A 304 19.91 -1.21 -16.43
N ASP A 305 20.22 -0.94 -15.16
CA ASP A 305 20.46 -1.89 -14.08
C ASP A 305 19.21 -2.16 -13.23
N TRP A 306 18.01 -1.88 -13.75
CA TRP A 306 16.74 -2.02 -13.00
C TRP A 306 16.59 -3.37 -12.30
N ASN A 307 17.03 -4.48 -12.92
CA ASN A 307 16.88 -5.81 -12.35
C ASN A 307 17.75 -5.99 -11.11
N LEU A 308 18.96 -5.43 -11.12
CA LEU A 308 19.86 -5.43 -9.97
C LEU A 308 19.32 -4.53 -8.84
N ARG A 309 18.73 -3.38 -9.18
CA ARG A 309 18.06 -2.49 -8.22
C ARG A 309 16.91 -3.19 -7.52
N MET A 310 16.03 -3.86 -8.27
CA MET A 310 14.95 -4.68 -7.73
C MET A 310 15.50 -5.81 -6.83
N ALA A 311 16.56 -6.51 -7.26
CA ALA A 311 17.24 -7.52 -6.44
C ALA A 311 17.71 -6.94 -5.10
N THR A 312 18.26 -5.73 -5.13
CA THR A 312 18.81 -5.05 -3.95
C THR A 312 17.69 -4.62 -3.00
N LEU A 313 16.57 -4.14 -3.53
CA LEU A 313 15.38 -3.84 -2.71
C LEU A 313 14.84 -5.11 -2.04
N ILE A 314 14.67 -6.21 -2.79
CA ILE A 314 14.23 -7.50 -2.25
C ILE A 314 15.21 -7.98 -1.16
N LYS A 315 16.51 -7.94 -1.43
CA LYS A 315 17.53 -8.33 -0.45
C LYS A 315 17.44 -7.48 0.83
N ARG A 316 17.21 -6.17 0.73
CA ARG A 316 17.01 -5.28 1.89
C ARG A 316 15.75 -5.64 2.68
N VAL A 317 14.66 -6.03 2.02
CA VAL A 317 13.46 -6.58 2.71
C VAL A 317 13.86 -7.81 3.52
N GLN A 318 14.55 -8.76 2.89
CA GLN A 318 14.96 -10.00 3.54
C GLN A 318 15.95 -9.79 4.68
N GLU A 319 16.78 -8.74 4.63
CA GLU A 319 17.75 -8.37 5.67
C GLU A 319 17.15 -7.50 6.79
N SER A 320 15.89 -7.07 6.67
CA SER A 320 15.22 -6.23 7.67
C SER A 320 15.07 -6.98 9.00
N GLN A 321 15.78 -6.50 10.03
CA GLN A 321 15.77 -7.13 11.35
C GLN A 321 14.41 -7.00 12.03
N ASP A 322 13.72 -5.88 11.84
CA ASP A 322 12.38 -5.65 12.41
C ASP A 322 11.37 -6.61 11.80
N LEU A 323 11.42 -6.79 10.48
CA LEU A 323 10.57 -7.75 9.77
C LEU A 323 10.84 -9.19 10.23
N ARG A 324 12.11 -9.61 10.27
CA ARG A 324 12.50 -10.95 10.76
C ARG A 324 12.02 -11.21 12.19
N SER A 325 12.13 -10.19 13.04
CA SER A 325 11.68 -10.26 14.43
C SER A 325 10.15 -10.39 14.50
N ALA A 326 9.40 -9.57 13.75
CA ALA A 326 7.93 -9.60 13.72
C ALA A 326 7.38 -10.93 13.16
N LEU A 327 8.11 -11.56 12.24
CA LEU A 327 7.77 -12.87 11.70
C LEU A 327 8.23 -14.03 12.59
N ALA A 328 8.96 -13.78 13.68
CA ALA A 328 9.54 -14.79 14.57
C ALA A 328 10.39 -15.84 13.82
N GLY A 329 11.12 -15.41 12.79
CA GLY A 329 11.90 -16.31 11.94
C GLY A 329 11.08 -17.27 11.06
N ARG A 330 9.76 -17.08 10.95
CA ARG A 330 8.94 -17.82 9.99
C ARG A 330 9.34 -17.45 8.57
N GLY A 331 9.66 -18.46 7.78
CA GLY A 331 9.85 -18.35 6.33
C GLY A 331 8.74 -19.08 5.58
N PHE A 332 8.67 -18.84 4.28
CA PHE A 332 7.83 -19.60 3.36
C PHE A 332 8.57 -19.73 2.03
N SER A 333 8.21 -20.72 1.22
CA SER A 333 8.71 -20.84 -0.15
C SER A 333 7.56 -21.24 -1.09
N PRO A 334 7.42 -20.60 -2.27
CA PRO A 334 8.33 -19.56 -2.74
C PRO A 334 8.20 -18.24 -1.98
N ASP A 335 9.26 -17.45 -1.95
CA ASP A 335 9.29 -16.08 -1.43
C ASP A 335 9.89 -15.11 -2.45
N LEU A 336 10.12 -13.85 -2.03
CA LEU A 336 10.67 -12.84 -2.94
C LEU A 336 12.08 -13.17 -3.49
N ASP A 337 12.87 -14.01 -2.82
CA ASP A 337 14.20 -14.42 -3.33
C ASP A 337 14.07 -15.42 -4.48
N ASP A 338 12.99 -16.20 -4.51
CA ASP A 338 12.67 -17.10 -5.63
C ASP A 338 12.30 -16.32 -6.91
N ALA A 339 11.93 -15.05 -6.79
CA ALA A 339 11.69 -14.14 -7.91
C ALA A 339 13.02 -13.61 -8.50
N HIS A 340 13.73 -14.43 -9.26
CA HIS A 340 15.09 -14.13 -9.75
C HIS A 340 15.20 -13.79 -11.24
N GLN A 341 14.21 -14.14 -12.06
CA GLN A 341 14.20 -13.85 -13.50
C GLN A 341 13.65 -12.46 -13.78
N GLY A 342 14.42 -11.62 -14.49
CA GLY A 342 14.01 -10.26 -14.81
C GLY A 342 13.27 -10.15 -16.15
N HIS A 343 12.10 -9.52 -16.15
CA HIS A 343 11.32 -9.24 -17.35
C HIS A 343 10.92 -7.76 -17.47
N ARG A 344 10.88 -7.26 -18.70
CA ARG A 344 10.16 -6.02 -19.02
C ARG A 344 8.68 -6.35 -19.15
N ARG A 345 7.82 -5.55 -18.53
CA ARG A 345 6.36 -5.67 -18.63
C ARG A 345 5.79 -4.37 -19.20
N ALA A 346 4.53 -4.41 -19.63
CA ALA A 346 3.85 -3.20 -20.05
C ALA A 346 3.83 -2.19 -18.88
N ARG A 347 4.38 -0.99 -19.11
CA ARG A 347 4.44 0.11 -18.12
C ARG A 347 5.24 -0.23 -16.85
N GLY A 348 6.21 -1.14 -16.92
CA GLY A 348 6.98 -1.52 -15.75
C GLY A 348 8.00 -2.63 -15.97
N VAL A 349 8.38 -3.26 -14.86
CA VAL A 349 9.34 -4.36 -14.79
C VAL A 349 8.81 -5.44 -13.86
N ALA A 350 9.27 -6.66 -14.03
CA ALA A 350 8.93 -7.78 -13.15
C ALA A 350 10.14 -8.62 -12.81
N ARG A 351 10.09 -9.24 -11.64
CA ARG A 351 10.92 -10.39 -11.28
C ARG A 351 10.02 -11.58 -11.01
N SER A 352 10.33 -12.74 -11.59
CA SER A 352 9.55 -13.98 -11.37
C SER A 352 10.45 -15.18 -11.10
N SER A 353 9.86 -16.25 -10.58
CA SER A 353 10.48 -17.56 -10.59
C SER A 353 10.57 -18.11 -12.03
N SER A 354 11.30 -19.20 -12.19
CA SER A 354 11.60 -19.77 -13.51
C SER A 354 10.41 -20.47 -14.17
N GLY A 355 9.38 -20.82 -13.41
CA GLY A 355 8.12 -21.38 -13.92
C GLY A 355 7.23 -20.39 -14.69
N LEU A 356 7.65 -19.13 -14.84
CA LEU A 356 6.89 -18.10 -15.56
C LEU A 356 7.72 -17.42 -16.65
N GLY A 357 7.25 -17.50 -17.88
CA GLY A 357 7.94 -16.97 -19.05
C GLY A 357 7.92 -15.44 -19.20
N PRO A 358 8.68 -14.91 -20.17
CA PRO A 358 8.69 -13.48 -20.52
C PRO A 358 7.36 -12.93 -21.04
N ASP A 359 6.41 -13.77 -21.38
CA ASP A 359 5.03 -13.43 -21.78
C ASP A 359 4.00 -13.75 -20.69
N ARG A 360 4.46 -14.14 -19.49
CA ARG A 360 3.64 -14.69 -18.39
C ARG A 360 2.95 -16.02 -18.73
N THR A 361 3.46 -16.77 -19.70
CA THR A 361 3.03 -18.15 -19.92
C THR A 361 3.70 -19.07 -18.90
N HIS A 362 2.95 -19.99 -18.29
CA HIS A 362 3.50 -21.02 -17.40
C HIS A 362 4.44 -21.96 -18.17
N ILE A 363 5.61 -22.24 -17.61
CA ILE A 363 6.62 -23.12 -18.20
C ILE A 363 6.87 -24.25 -17.19
N PRO A 364 6.27 -25.44 -17.38
CA PRO A 364 6.52 -26.57 -16.50
C PRO A 364 7.98 -27.05 -16.65
N GLU A 365 8.69 -27.23 -15.54
CA GLU A 365 10.08 -27.69 -15.53
C GLU A 365 10.22 -29.21 -15.35
N GLY A 366 9.10 -29.92 -15.19
CA GLY A 366 9.06 -31.36 -14.91
C GLY A 366 9.51 -31.70 -13.49
N ARG A 367 9.47 -30.74 -12.57
CA ARG A 367 9.91 -30.88 -11.17
C ARG A 367 8.72 -30.92 -10.22
N TRP A 368 8.98 -31.45 -9.04
CA TRP A 368 8.04 -31.28 -7.93
C TRP A 368 7.96 -29.79 -7.58
N GLY A 369 6.74 -29.25 -7.47
CA GLY A 369 6.50 -27.81 -7.31
C GLY A 369 6.54 -27.02 -8.62
N ASP A 370 6.31 -27.62 -9.79
CA ASP A 370 6.25 -26.90 -11.07
C ASP A 370 5.19 -25.77 -11.10
N GLU A 371 4.17 -25.88 -10.25
CA GLU A 371 3.15 -24.85 -10.05
C GLU A 371 3.50 -23.84 -8.95
N ASP A 372 4.66 -23.96 -8.29
CA ASP A 372 5.14 -23.05 -7.23
C ASP A 372 5.77 -21.79 -7.85
N VAL A 373 4.93 -20.87 -8.32
CA VAL A 373 5.32 -19.66 -9.04
C VAL A 373 5.16 -18.42 -8.17
N ILE A 374 6.14 -17.53 -8.25
CA ILE A 374 6.06 -16.16 -7.73
C ILE A 374 6.39 -15.15 -8.82
N GLU A 375 5.67 -14.02 -8.85
CA GLU A 375 6.01 -12.86 -9.67
C GLU A 375 5.75 -11.57 -8.90
N LEU A 376 6.75 -10.70 -8.85
CA LEU A 376 6.68 -9.34 -8.34
C LEU A 376 6.80 -8.35 -9.50
N GLN A 377 5.81 -7.50 -9.72
CA GLN A 377 5.81 -6.46 -10.74
C GLN A 377 5.83 -5.06 -10.11
N LEU A 378 6.69 -4.18 -10.63
CA LEU A 378 6.74 -2.75 -10.29
C LEU A 378 6.45 -1.92 -11.54
N PHE A 379 5.45 -1.05 -11.46
CA PHE A 379 5.01 -0.16 -12.53
C PHE A 379 5.70 1.21 -12.44
N GLU A 380 5.79 1.92 -13.56
CA GLU A 380 6.40 3.25 -13.66
C GLU A 380 5.69 4.29 -12.78
N ASP A 381 4.38 4.14 -12.57
CA ASP A 381 3.57 4.99 -11.70
C ASP A 381 3.65 4.60 -10.21
N GLY A 382 4.46 3.59 -9.88
CA GLY A 382 4.64 3.05 -8.54
C GLY A 382 3.67 1.95 -8.14
N GLY A 383 2.72 1.57 -9.01
CA GLY A 383 1.92 0.38 -8.77
C GLY A 383 2.82 -0.85 -8.51
N LEU A 384 2.41 -1.71 -7.58
CA LEU A 384 3.11 -2.93 -7.23
C LEU A 384 2.12 -4.11 -7.27
N LYS A 385 2.53 -5.23 -7.85
CA LYS A 385 1.74 -6.46 -7.87
C LYS A 385 2.57 -7.66 -7.43
N LEU A 386 2.00 -8.53 -6.60
CA LEU A 386 2.56 -9.84 -6.30
C LEU A 386 1.56 -10.92 -6.71
N LEU A 387 2.04 -11.96 -7.39
CA LEU A 387 1.37 -13.24 -7.56
C LEU A 387 2.21 -14.31 -6.84
N MET A 388 1.55 -15.16 -6.07
CA MET A 388 2.11 -16.38 -5.48
C MET A 388 1.11 -17.51 -5.67
N THR A 389 1.48 -18.60 -6.33
CA THR A 389 0.53 -19.67 -6.65
C THR A 389 0.49 -20.79 -5.62
N ARG A 390 1.40 -20.80 -4.64
CA ARG A 390 1.46 -21.82 -3.59
C ARG A 390 0.87 -21.37 -2.24
N LEU A 391 -0.31 -20.75 -2.25
CA LEU A 391 -1.02 -20.44 -0.99
C LEU A 391 -1.62 -21.70 -0.35
N SER A 392 -1.84 -22.75 -1.13
CA SER A 392 -2.07 -24.10 -0.62
C SER A 392 -1.13 -25.08 -1.28
N ASP A 393 -1.00 -26.25 -0.68
CA ASP A 393 -0.33 -27.38 -1.30
C ASP A 393 -0.94 -28.68 -0.78
N ASN A 394 -0.58 -29.77 -1.44
CA ASN A 394 -1.13 -31.07 -1.19
C ASN A 394 -0.44 -31.76 0.00
N LEU A 395 -1.22 -32.13 1.01
CA LEU A 395 -0.72 -32.91 2.14
C LEU A 395 -0.83 -34.40 1.86
N SER A 396 0.04 -34.93 1.02
CA SER A 396 0.11 -36.38 0.82
C SER A 396 0.62 -37.06 2.10
N LYS A 397 -0.22 -37.88 2.76
CA LYS A 397 0.28 -38.81 3.78
C LYS A 397 1.13 -39.89 3.08
N PRO A 398 2.17 -40.43 3.73
CA PRO A 398 2.78 -41.66 3.26
C PRO A 398 1.68 -42.72 3.08
N HIS A 399 1.54 -43.28 1.87
CA HIS A 399 0.59 -44.34 1.49
C HIS A 399 -0.87 -43.95 1.19
N THR A 400 -1.22 -42.67 1.06
CA THR A 400 -2.50 -42.28 0.41
C THR A 400 -2.35 -42.31 -1.11
N ALA A 401 -3.37 -42.81 -1.83
CA ALA A 401 -3.44 -42.66 -3.28
C ALA A 401 -3.44 -41.17 -3.65
N ALA A 402 -2.87 -40.81 -4.81
CA ALA A 402 -2.76 -39.41 -5.24
C ALA A 402 -4.12 -38.69 -5.28
N ASP A 403 -5.20 -39.43 -5.49
CA ASP A 403 -6.58 -38.92 -5.57
C ASP A 403 -7.19 -38.55 -4.20
N ASP A 404 -6.58 -38.98 -3.08
CA ASP A 404 -7.07 -38.72 -1.71
C ASP A 404 -6.32 -37.57 -1.01
N ALA A 405 -5.41 -36.91 -1.73
CA ALA A 405 -4.51 -35.94 -1.14
C ALA A 405 -5.23 -34.58 -0.97
N GLU A 406 -5.22 -34.06 0.27
CA GLU A 406 -5.96 -32.86 0.65
C GLU A 406 -5.12 -31.59 0.43
N GLN A 407 -5.68 -30.61 -0.29
CA GLN A 407 -5.15 -29.25 -0.36
C GLN A 407 -5.37 -28.51 0.97
N VAL A 408 -4.28 -28.01 1.55
CA VAL A 408 -4.28 -27.26 2.81
C VAL A 408 -3.69 -25.86 2.63
N ILE A 409 -4.32 -24.86 3.24
CA ILE A 409 -3.90 -23.45 3.15
C ILE A 409 -2.68 -23.19 4.04
N PHE A 410 -1.63 -22.61 3.50
CA PHE A 410 -0.51 -22.05 4.25
C PHE A 410 -0.78 -20.58 4.59
N ASP A 411 -1.49 -20.36 5.69
CA ASP A 411 -1.75 -19.01 6.22
C ASP A 411 -0.46 -18.24 6.56
N SER A 412 0.63 -18.94 6.85
CA SER A 412 1.97 -18.33 6.98
C SER A 412 2.44 -17.64 5.69
N ALA A 413 2.14 -18.18 4.51
CA ALA A 413 2.51 -17.59 3.23
C ALA A 413 1.86 -16.21 3.05
N ALA A 414 0.55 -16.12 3.33
CA ALA A 414 -0.20 -14.87 3.25
C ALA A 414 0.40 -13.80 4.17
N VAL A 415 0.70 -14.15 5.43
CA VAL A 415 1.27 -13.22 6.42
C VAL A 415 2.68 -12.78 6.02
N VAL A 416 3.57 -13.73 5.72
CA VAL A 416 4.97 -13.44 5.37
C VAL A 416 5.06 -12.54 4.14
N LEU A 417 4.36 -12.90 3.06
CA LEU A 417 4.42 -12.14 1.81
C LEU A 417 3.76 -10.76 1.94
N THR A 418 2.67 -10.64 2.70
CA THR A 418 2.07 -9.32 2.98
C THR A 418 3.05 -8.42 3.72
N ARG A 419 3.72 -8.93 4.76
CA ARG A 419 4.72 -8.17 5.51
C ARG A 419 5.94 -7.79 4.66
N GLN A 420 6.43 -8.70 3.82
CA GLN A 420 7.52 -8.42 2.88
C GLN A 420 7.13 -7.35 1.85
N VAL A 421 5.89 -7.39 1.33
CA VAL A 421 5.39 -6.37 0.40
C VAL A 421 5.25 -5.01 1.08
N LEU A 422 4.76 -4.94 2.32
CA LEU A 422 4.71 -3.69 3.08
C LEU A 422 6.10 -3.07 3.27
N GLU A 423 7.08 -3.89 3.63
CA GLU A 423 8.47 -3.42 3.77
C GLU A 423 9.06 -2.98 2.42
N LEU A 424 8.74 -3.69 1.34
CA LEU A 424 9.13 -3.28 -0.01
C LEU A 424 8.52 -1.93 -0.40
N LEU A 425 7.23 -1.70 -0.10
CA LEU A 425 6.57 -0.42 -0.35
C LEU A 425 7.22 0.72 0.44
N ARG A 426 7.63 0.47 1.69
CA ARG A 426 8.38 1.44 2.52
C ARG A 426 9.70 1.81 1.83
N LEU A 427 10.48 0.81 1.42
CA LEU A 427 11.77 1.00 0.75
C LEU A 427 11.64 1.73 -0.58
N ILE A 428 10.63 1.37 -1.40
CA ILE A 428 10.36 2.06 -2.67
C ILE A 428 9.97 3.52 -2.40
N SER A 429 9.08 3.76 -1.44
CA SER A 429 8.63 5.11 -1.07
C SER A 429 9.80 6.00 -0.67
N GLU A 430 10.75 5.46 0.10
CA GLU A 430 11.97 6.18 0.49
C GLU A 430 12.91 6.42 -0.69
N ASP A 431 13.11 5.42 -1.55
CA ASP A 431 14.01 5.52 -2.71
C ASP A 431 13.53 6.57 -3.72
N VAL A 432 12.22 6.66 -3.94
CA VAL A 432 11.61 7.61 -4.90
C VAL A 432 11.11 8.91 -4.26
N GLY A 433 11.27 9.05 -2.93
CA GLY A 433 10.82 10.23 -2.18
C GLY A 433 9.30 10.41 -2.14
N TYR A 434 8.53 9.34 -2.25
CA TYR A 434 7.07 9.38 -2.13
C TYR A 434 6.61 9.35 -0.68
N HIS A 435 5.86 10.37 -0.27
CA HIS A 435 5.35 10.52 1.09
C HIS A 435 3.82 10.52 1.18
N GLY A 436 3.16 10.13 0.08
CA GLY A 436 1.70 10.04 0.02
C GLY A 436 1.18 8.68 0.48
N ASN A 437 -0.13 8.50 0.33
CA ASN A 437 -0.79 7.26 0.76
C ASN A 437 -0.75 6.19 -0.31
N TRP A 438 -0.70 4.95 0.14
CA TRP A 438 -0.90 3.77 -0.66
C TRP A 438 -2.30 3.22 -0.42
N ALA A 439 -2.93 2.70 -1.46
CA ALA A 439 -4.06 1.81 -1.33
C ALA A 439 -3.57 0.41 -1.67
N MET A 440 -3.85 -0.57 -0.81
CA MET A 440 -3.38 -1.93 -0.95
C MET A 440 -4.55 -2.90 -0.82
N ALA A 441 -4.48 -3.98 -1.57
CA ALA A 441 -5.44 -5.05 -1.56
C ALA A 441 -4.73 -6.42 -1.52
N VAL A 442 -5.32 -7.35 -0.79
CA VAL A 442 -4.92 -8.75 -0.75
C VAL A 442 -6.08 -9.59 -1.23
N GLY A 443 -5.80 -10.55 -2.11
CA GLY A 443 -6.79 -11.49 -2.61
C GLY A 443 -6.25 -12.90 -2.65
N ALA A 444 -7.14 -13.87 -2.57
CA ALA A 444 -6.82 -15.28 -2.79
C ALA A 444 -7.99 -16.00 -3.43
N ASN A 445 -7.71 -17.07 -4.19
CA ASN A 445 -8.72 -17.88 -4.87
C ASN A 445 -8.55 -19.38 -4.57
N ARG A 446 -9.54 -20.18 -5.01
CA ARG A 446 -9.58 -21.63 -4.81
C ARG A 446 -9.48 -22.00 -3.33
N LEU A 447 -10.19 -21.31 -2.45
CA LEU A 447 -10.10 -21.53 -1.00
C LEU A 447 -11.19 -22.48 -0.47
N ARG A 448 -12.26 -22.68 -1.24
CA ARG A 448 -13.49 -23.33 -0.73
C ARG A 448 -13.20 -24.73 -0.23
N GLY A 449 -13.65 -25.01 0.99
CA GLY A 449 -13.51 -26.30 1.63
C GLY A 449 -12.09 -26.61 2.11
N ARG A 450 -11.10 -25.75 1.91
CA ARG A 450 -9.73 -25.97 2.37
C ARG A 450 -9.59 -25.54 3.83
N ARG A 451 -8.84 -26.32 4.59
CA ARG A 451 -8.46 -25.99 5.98
C ARG A 451 -7.04 -25.45 6.01
N ARG A 452 -6.68 -24.76 7.09
CA ARG A 452 -5.28 -24.38 7.32
C ARG A 452 -4.37 -25.60 7.51
N TYR A 453 -3.13 -25.45 7.10
CA TYR A 453 -2.03 -26.31 7.52
C TYR A 453 -1.69 -26.03 8.99
N SER A 454 -1.57 -27.08 9.78
CA SER A 454 -1.30 -27.01 11.23
C SER A 454 -0.06 -27.82 11.62
N GLY A 455 0.87 -28.04 10.68
CA GLY A 455 2.03 -28.91 10.91
C GLY A 455 1.63 -30.36 11.19
N GLN A 456 2.44 -31.03 12.03
CA GLN A 456 2.18 -32.38 12.52
C GLN A 456 1.26 -32.42 13.75
N SER A 457 0.42 -31.41 13.97
CA SER A 457 -0.51 -31.42 15.11
C SER A 457 -1.38 -32.68 15.11
N ALA A 458 -1.46 -33.35 16.25
CA ALA A 458 -2.36 -34.50 16.45
C ALA A 458 -3.85 -34.10 16.35
N TYR A 459 -4.15 -32.81 16.48
CA TYR A 459 -5.48 -32.23 16.35
C TYR A 459 -5.42 -31.11 15.30
N PRO A 460 -5.45 -31.45 14.00
CA PRO A 460 -5.51 -30.44 12.96
C PRO A 460 -6.82 -29.65 13.08
N SER A 461 -6.77 -28.35 12.73
CA SER A 461 -7.99 -27.54 12.68
C SER A 461 -8.99 -28.19 11.73
N SER A 462 -10.21 -28.39 12.22
CA SER A 462 -11.33 -28.88 11.41
C SER A 462 -12.02 -27.76 10.63
N GLN A 463 -11.64 -26.50 10.90
CA GLN A 463 -12.26 -25.34 10.25
C GLN A 463 -11.84 -25.27 8.79
N ARG A 464 -12.84 -25.28 7.92
CA ARG A 464 -12.69 -25.17 6.47
C ARG A 464 -13.20 -23.81 6.04
N TYR A 465 -12.48 -23.16 5.13
CA TYR A 465 -12.90 -21.89 4.57
C TYR A 465 -14.15 -22.08 3.69
N SER A 466 -15.17 -21.26 3.88
CA SER A 466 -16.49 -21.46 3.27
C SER A 466 -16.63 -20.87 1.88
N GLU A 467 -15.88 -19.81 1.59
CA GLU A 467 -15.89 -19.12 0.31
C GLU A 467 -14.77 -19.61 -0.61
N ASP A 468 -14.91 -19.35 -1.91
CA ASP A 468 -13.84 -19.70 -2.86
C ASP A 468 -12.77 -18.62 -2.96
N THR A 469 -13.16 -17.37 -2.71
CA THR A 469 -12.30 -16.19 -2.82
C THR A 469 -12.24 -15.43 -1.51
N TYR A 470 -11.08 -14.82 -1.27
CA TYR A 470 -10.86 -13.85 -0.22
C TYR A 470 -10.40 -12.55 -0.87
N GLU A 471 -10.95 -11.41 -0.46
CA GLU A 471 -10.58 -10.09 -0.97
C GLU A 471 -10.70 -9.07 0.17
N GLU A 472 -9.63 -8.33 0.45
CA GLU A 472 -9.63 -7.24 1.42
C GLU A 472 -8.80 -6.07 0.91
N THR A 473 -9.18 -4.85 1.29
CA THR A 473 -8.46 -3.62 0.90
C THR A 473 -8.27 -2.69 2.07
N THR A 474 -7.22 -1.88 2.03
CA THR A 474 -7.00 -0.81 3.00
C THR A 474 -6.15 0.32 2.41
N GLY A 475 -6.35 1.53 2.92
CA GLY A 475 -5.38 2.61 2.74
C GLY A 475 -4.29 2.59 3.81
N ILE A 476 -3.10 3.04 3.43
CA ILE A 476 -1.86 2.98 4.21
C ILE A 476 -1.10 4.31 4.06
N THR A 477 -0.72 4.92 5.18
CA THR A 477 0.19 6.08 5.19
C THR A 477 1.66 5.66 5.18
N LEU A 478 2.57 6.57 4.80
CA LEU A 478 4.01 6.33 4.98
C LEU A 478 4.39 6.10 6.46
N ALA A 479 3.69 6.77 7.40
CA ALA A 479 3.93 6.58 8.82
C ALA A 479 3.57 5.16 9.27
N GLU A 480 2.44 4.62 8.82
CA GLU A 480 2.07 3.22 9.06
C GLU A 480 3.05 2.24 8.42
N LEU A 481 3.58 2.54 7.23
CA LEU A 481 4.63 1.70 6.62
C LEU A 481 5.91 1.66 7.45
N ARG A 482 6.21 2.70 8.24
CA ARG A 482 7.40 2.76 9.10
C ARG A 482 7.19 2.14 10.47
N GLU A 483 6.04 2.43 11.07
CA GLU A 483 5.85 2.22 12.52
C GLU A 483 4.67 1.29 12.84
N ALA A 484 3.76 1.04 11.90
CA ALA A 484 2.50 0.33 12.15
C ALA A 484 2.13 -0.75 11.12
N GLN A 485 3.13 -1.45 10.56
CA GLN A 485 2.90 -2.48 9.53
C GLN A 485 2.05 -3.66 10.05
N GLY A 486 2.08 -3.95 11.36
CA GLY A 486 1.29 -5.00 12.01
C GLY A 486 -0.20 -4.67 11.99
N ALA A 487 -0.56 -3.43 12.31
CA ALA A 487 -1.91 -2.92 12.20
C ALA A 487 -2.42 -3.00 10.75
N VAL A 488 -1.59 -2.65 9.76
CA VAL A 488 -1.93 -2.80 8.33
C VAL A 488 -2.18 -4.26 7.96
N THR A 489 -1.29 -5.17 8.38
CA THR A 489 -1.42 -6.61 8.12
C THR A 489 -2.67 -7.18 8.75
N ARG A 490 -3.02 -6.74 9.97
CA ARG A 490 -4.25 -7.11 10.65
C ARG A 490 -5.50 -6.66 9.91
N ARG A 491 -5.50 -5.45 9.32
CA ARG A 491 -6.60 -4.97 8.48
C ARG A 491 -6.76 -5.85 7.24
N LEU A 492 -5.66 -6.21 6.57
CA LEU A 492 -5.66 -6.97 5.32
C LEU A 492 -5.91 -8.47 5.48
N LEU A 493 -5.49 -9.10 6.58
CA LEU A 493 -5.54 -10.56 6.76
C LEU A 493 -6.33 -11.03 7.97
N GLY A 494 -6.68 -10.13 8.89
CA GLY A 494 -7.40 -10.47 10.12
C GLY A 494 -8.67 -11.28 9.87
N PRO A 495 -9.55 -10.89 8.93
CA PRO A 495 -10.73 -11.68 8.59
C PRO A 495 -10.40 -13.12 8.14
N LEU A 496 -9.45 -13.31 7.22
CA LEU A 496 -9.01 -14.64 6.76
C LEU A 496 -8.49 -15.48 7.94
N LEU A 497 -7.61 -14.92 8.76
CA LEU A 497 -7.00 -15.63 9.88
C LEU A 497 -8.01 -15.98 10.97
N ARG A 498 -9.06 -15.17 11.18
CA ARG A 498 -10.17 -15.53 12.09
C ARG A 498 -11.01 -16.66 11.52
N SER A 499 -11.33 -16.62 10.22
CA SER A 499 -12.08 -17.69 9.56
C SER A 499 -11.34 -19.03 9.56
N LEU A 500 -10.00 -19.00 9.59
CA LEU A 500 -9.16 -20.20 9.66
C LEU A 500 -8.78 -20.61 11.09
N ASP A 501 -9.22 -19.86 12.11
CA ASP A 501 -8.83 -20.05 13.51
C ASP A 501 -7.30 -20.07 13.70
N SER A 502 -6.63 -19.06 13.15
CA SER A 502 -5.16 -18.92 13.19
C SER A 502 -4.65 -17.54 13.57
N GLN A 503 -5.52 -16.57 13.84
CA GLN A 503 -5.09 -15.20 14.17
C GLN A 503 -4.10 -15.16 15.35
N GLU A 504 -4.34 -15.94 16.40
CA GLU A 504 -3.47 -15.96 17.60
C GLU A 504 -2.05 -16.42 17.29
N VAL A 505 -1.87 -17.33 16.33
CA VAL A 505 -0.56 -17.82 15.90
C VAL A 505 0.31 -16.70 15.35
N PHE A 506 -0.32 -15.68 14.76
CA PHE A 506 0.36 -14.55 14.12
C PHE A 506 0.32 -13.27 14.94
N THR A 507 0.00 -13.33 16.24
CA THR A 507 -0.12 -12.13 17.09
C THR A 507 1.04 -11.16 16.91
N GLU A 508 2.29 -11.63 17.00
CA GLU A 508 3.50 -10.80 16.83
C GLU A 508 3.60 -10.11 15.45
N ALA A 509 3.12 -10.77 14.38
CA ALA A 509 3.14 -10.20 13.03
C ALA A 509 1.99 -9.20 12.79
N LEU A 510 0.93 -9.29 13.61
CA LEU A 510 -0.28 -8.48 13.55
C LEU A 510 -0.31 -7.35 14.58
N THR A 511 0.66 -7.28 15.49
CA THR A 511 0.82 -6.22 16.49
C THR A 511 2.10 -5.45 16.21
N ASP A 512 2.06 -4.14 16.40
CA ASP A 512 3.26 -3.31 16.38
C ASP A 512 3.81 -3.19 17.81
N LYS A 513 5.13 -3.04 17.93
CA LYS A 513 5.76 -2.79 19.22
C LYS A 513 5.41 -1.37 19.66
N GLU A 514 5.09 -1.21 20.95
CA GLU A 514 4.91 0.10 21.59
C GLU A 514 6.21 0.89 21.67
#